data_AF-A0A133KAK2-F1
#
_entry.id   AF-A0A133KAK2-F1
#
_cell.length_a   1.000
_cell.length_b   1.000
_cell.length_c   1.000
_cell.angle_alpha   90.00
_cell.angle_beta   90.00
_cell.angle_gamma   90.00
#
_symmetry.space_group_name_H-M   'P 1'
#
loop_
_entity.id
_entity.type
_entity.pdbx_description
1 polymer ?
#
loop_
_entity_poly.entity_id
_entity_poly.type
_entity_poly.pdbx_seq_one_letter_code
_entity_poly.pdbx_strand_id
1 'polypeptide(L)'
;MKHIINENFIIRVASIETSQFQDLENFESEFYQLEKKQIILEENIRKIIFSTDKLLFELINKLSDDFSKKQIINLKRRLKRKKQINLEAVLPIVLDQRIIKKLQLYQEAFIKRKKLEEKKKACFLISDAEFKKIMNIYLLNEENLNKSISISSFAFLTELQKATKMQFKNLSNKK
;
A
#
# COMPACT_ATOMS: atom_id res chain seq x y z
N MET A 1 58.72 27.86 -14.68
CA MET A 1 57.55 27.01 -15.01
C MET A 1 57.19 26.22 -13.76
N LYS A 2 55.97 26.43 -13.22
CA LYS A 2 55.52 25.79 -11.98
C LYS A 2 55.05 24.36 -12.27
N HIS A 3 55.43 23.42 -11.41
CA HIS A 3 55.04 22.02 -11.47
C HIS A 3 53.52 21.87 -11.59
N ILE A 4 53.06 21.19 -12.65
CA ILE A 4 51.70 20.62 -12.68
C ILE A 4 51.82 19.29 -11.95
N ILE A 5 51.30 19.25 -10.72
CA ILE A 5 51.05 18.01 -10.01
C ILE A 5 49.85 17.37 -10.72
N ASN A 6 50.07 16.27 -11.44
CA ASN A 6 48.98 15.41 -11.90
C ASN A 6 48.51 14.59 -10.70
N GLU A 7 47.59 15.16 -9.93
CA GLU A 7 46.83 14.42 -8.94
C GLU A 7 45.93 13.43 -9.69
N ASN A 8 46.37 12.18 -9.76
CA ASN A 8 45.53 11.08 -10.22
C ASN A 8 44.40 10.88 -9.20
N PHE A 9 43.25 11.49 -9.45
CA PHE A 9 42.01 11.21 -8.73
C PHE A 9 41.54 9.79 -9.07
N ILE A 10 41.80 8.84 -8.18
CA ILE A 10 41.19 7.51 -8.26
C ILE A 10 39.78 7.63 -7.68
N ILE A 11 38.79 7.78 -8.56
CA ILE A 11 37.38 7.67 -8.17
C ILE A 11 37.08 6.17 -7.97
N ARG A 12 37.11 5.70 -6.72
CA ARG A 12 36.54 4.38 -6.37
C ARG A 12 35.01 4.51 -6.36
N VAL A 13 34.39 4.19 -7.49
CA VAL A 13 32.94 4.00 -7.57
C VAL A 13 32.62 2.70 -6.82
N ALA A 14 31.70 2.75 -5.85
CA ALA A 14 31.14 1.54 -5.25
C ALA A 14 30.60 0.65 -6.39
N SER A 15 31.09 -0.58 -6.51
CA SER A 15 30.82 -1.47 -7.65
C SER A 15 29.43 -2.11 -7.55
N ILE A 16 28.39 -1.28 -7.45
CA ILE A 16 27.00 -1.67 -7.54
C ILE A 16 26.50 -1.01 -8.81
N GLU A 17 26.26 -1.83 -9.82
CA GLU A 17 25.79 -1.35 -11.11
C GLU A 17 24.41 -0.72 -10.94
N THR A 18 24.19 0.43 -11.57
CA THR A 18 22.88 1.11 -11.58
C THR A 18 21.76 0.23 -12.14
N SER A 19 22.11 -0.74 -12.98
CA SER A 19 21.22 -1.81 -13.48
C SER A 19 20.56 -2.60 -12.35
N GLN A 20 21.23 -2.76 -11.19
CA GLN A 20 20.70 -3.49 -10.03
C GLN A 20 19.56 -2.76 -9.33
N PHE A 21 19.40 -1.44 -9.55
CA PHE A 21 18.30 -0.66 -8.99
C PHE A 21 17.12 -0.48 -9.96
N GLN A 22 17.29 -0.86 -11.24
CA GLN A 22 16.26 -0.66 -12.26
C GLN A 22 14.98 -1.43 -11.95
N ASP A 23 15.10 -2.64 -11.40
CA ASP A 23 13.95 -3.43 -10.97
C ASP A 23 13.20 -2.76 -9.81
N LEU A 24 13.91 -2.16 -8.84
CA LEU A 24 13.27 -1.40 -7.75
C LEU A 24 12.48 -0.19 -8.27
N GLU A 25 13.05 0.57 -9.19
CA GLU A 25 12.38 1.73 -9.81
C GLU A 25 11.13 1.30 -10.58
N ASN A 26 11.19 0.17 -11.30
CA ASN A 26 10.04 -0.41 -11.98
C ASN A 26 8.93 -0.80 -11.00
N PHE A 27 9.27 -1.44 -9.88
CA PHE A 27 8.29 -1.80 -8.84
C PHE A 27 7.68 -0.58 -8.16
N GLU A 28 8.48 0.45 -7.88
CA GLU A 28 7.99 1.71 -7.31
C GLU A 28 7.00 2.39 -8.26
N SER A 29 7.33 2.47 -9.56
CA SER A 29 6.44 2.99 -10.60
C SER A 29 5.12 2.19 -10.68
N GLU A 30 5.19 0.85 -10.67
CA GLU A 30 3.98 0.00 -10.66
C GLU A 30 3.13 0.26 -9.41
N PHE A 31 3.75 0.34 -8.23
CA PHE A 31 3.07 0.61 -6.98
C PHE A 31 2.33 1.95 -7.00
N TYR A 32 2.97 3.01 -7.50
CA TYR A 32 2.34 4.32 -7.66
C TYR A 32 1.12 4.29 -8.59
N GLN A 33 1.19 3.52 -9.68
CA GLN A 33 0.05 3.35 -10.59
C GLN A 33 -1.11 2.61 -9.93
N LEU A 34 -0.82 1.58 -9.13
CA LEU A 34 -1.82 0.87 -8.35
C LEU A 34 -2.45 1.77 -7.28
N GLU A 35 -1.68 2.65 -6.65
CA GLU A 35 -2.17 3.63 -5.68
C GLU A 35 -3.11 4.67 -6.31
N LYS A 36 -2.74 5.22 -7.47
CA LYS A 36 -3.64 6.12 -8.23
C LYS A 36 -4.97 5.43 -8.55
N LYS A 37 -4.93 4.18 -9.03
CA LYS A 37 -6.14 3.37 -9.27
C LYS A 37 -6.97 3.18 -8.00
N GLN A 38 -6.33 3.01 -6.84
CA GLN A 38 -7.00 2.81 -5.56
C GLN A 38 -7.74 4.05 -5.11
N ILE A 39 -7.10 5.23 -5.22
CA ILE A 39 -7.71 6.52 -4.85
C ILE A 39 -8.97 6.77 -5.69
N ILE A 40 -8.88 6.58 -7.01
CA ILE A 40 -10.02 6.76 -7.93
C ILE A 40 -11.16 5.80 -7.57
N LEU A 41 -10.83 4.54 -7.30
CA LEU A 41 -11.82 3.53 -6.94
C LEU A 41 -12.49 3.82 -5.60
N GLU A 42 -11.74 4.27 -4.60
CA GLU A 42 -12.26 4.67 -3.29
C GLU A 42 -13.23 5.85 -3.39
N GLU A 43 -12.91 6.84 -4.22
CA GLU A 43 -13.80 7.97 -4.47
C GLU A 43 -15.08 7.54 -5.22
N ASN A 44 -14.96 6.63 -6.19
CA ASN A 44 -16.13 6.04 -6.85
C ASN A 44 -17.01 5.27 -5.86
N ILE A 45 -16.42 4.47 -4.97
CA ILE A 45 -17.15 3.76 -3.91
C ILE A 45 -17.86 4.76 -2.99
N ARG A 46 -17.20 5.85 -2.61
CA ARG A 46 -17.80 6.91 -1.77
C ARG A 46 -19.02 7.54 -2.44
N LYS A 47 -18.94 7.88 -3.72
CA LYS A 47 -20.06 8.42 -4.52
C LYS A 47 -21.23 7.43 -4.61
N ILE A 48 -20.93 6.14 -4.81
CA ILE A 48 -21.95 5.09 -4.82
C ILE A 48 -22.64 5.01 -3.46
N ILE A 49 -21.87 4.93 -2.36
CA ILE A 49 -22.42 4.87 -1.00
C ILE A 49 -23.31 6.09 -0.73
N PHE A 50 -22.84 7.30 -1.02
CA PHE A 50 -23.60 8.53 -0.79
C PHE A 50 -24.93 8.54 -1.54
N SER A 51 -24.91 8.23 -2.83
CA SER A 51 -26.15 8.19 -3.64
C SER A 51 -27.10 7.06 -3.19
N THR A 52 -26.58 5.93 -2.73
CA THR A 52 -27.39 4.83 -2.18
C THR A 52 -27.98 5.20 -0.81
N ASP A 53 -27.21 5.88 0.04
CA ASP A 53 -27.61 6.30 1.39
C ASP A 53 -28.84 7.21 1.37
N LYS A 54 -28.92 8.10 0.38
CA LYS A 54 -30.06 8.98 0.13
C LYS A 54 -31.31 8.18 -0.27
N LEU A 55 -31.19 7.25 -1.22
CA LEU A 55 -32.32 6.41 -1.64
C LEU A 55 -32.82 5.51 -0.50
N LEU A 56 -31.91 4.94 0.30
CA LEU A 56 -32.27 4.14 1.46
C LEU A 56 -32.97 4.97 2.54
N PHE A 57 -32.59 6.24 2.71
CA PHE A 57 -33.26 7.14 3.64
C PHE A 57 -34.68 7.49 3.19
N GLU A 58 -34.87 7.79 1.90
CA GLU A 58 -36.20 7.99 1.31
C GLU A 58 -37.08 6.75 1.48
N LEU A 59 -36.51 5.55 1.31
CA LEU A 59 -37.23 4.29 1.51
C LEU A 59 -37.64 4.07 2.97
N ILE A 60 -36.74 4.33 3.94
CA ILE A 60 -37.05 4.23 5.37
C ILE A 60 -38.27 5.09 5.75
N ASN A 61 -38.35 6.32 5.23
CA ASN A 61 -39.43 7.25 5.55
C ASN A 61 -40.77 6.83 4.93
N LYS A 62 -40.76 6.01 3.87
CA LYS A 62 -41.98 5.51 3.21
C LYS A 62 -42.51 4.22 3.83
N LEU A 63 -41.66 3.48 4.52
CA LEU A 63 -42.06 2.22 5.16
C LEU A 63 -42.87 2.49 6.41
N SER A 64 -43.93 1.73 6.61
CA SER A 64 -44.71 1.73 7.85
C SER A 64 -44.13 0.78 8.88
N ASP A 65 -43.56 -0.36 8.45
CA ASP A 65 -43.13 -1.43 9.33
C ASP A 65 -41.70 -1.25 9.88
N ASP A 66 -41.54 -1.48 11.19
CA ASP A 66 -40.25 -1.31 11.88
C ASP A 66 -39.22 -2.39 11.52
N PHE A 67 -39.69 -3.57 11.13
CA PHE A 67 -38.84 -4.69 10.76
C PHE A 67 -38.01 -4.37 9.50
N SER A 68 -38.65 -3.95 8.42
CA SER A 68 -37.99 -3.56 7.17
C SER A 68 -37.11 -2.33 7.36
N LYS A 69 -37.55 -1.33 8.16
CA LYS A 69 -36.71 -0.19 8.54
C LYS A 69 -35.41 -0.64 9.21
N LYS A 70 -35.48 -1.56 10.16
CA LYS A 70 -34.30 -2.10 10.85
C LYS A 70 -33.36 -2.82 9.90
N GLN A 71 -33.88 -3.58 8.95
CA GLN A 71 -33.07 -4.24 7.93
C GLN A 71 -32.36 -3.23 7.02
N ILE A 72 -33.04 -2.18 6.58
CA ILE A 72 -32.46 -1.11 5.75
C ILE A 72 -31.41 -0.30 6.52
N ILE A 73 -31.66 0.01 7.80
CA ILE A 73 -30.68 0.67 8.68
C ILE A 73 -29.41 -0.19 8.80
N ASN A 74 -29.55 -1.50 8.94
CA ASN A 74 -28.40 -2.42 8.98
C ASN A 74 -27.63 -2.44 7.66
N LEU A 75 -28.32 -2.46 6.53
CA LEU A 75 -27.70 -2.34 5.19
C LEU A 75 -26.92 -1.02 5.05
N LYS A 76 -27.53 0.09 5.47
CA LYS A 76 -26.92 1.43 5.49
C LYS A 76 -25.65 1.46 6.34
N ARG A 77 -25.67 0.85 7.52
CA ARG A 77 -24.48 0.70 8.39
C ARG A 77 -23.38 -0.13 7.72
N ARG A 78 -23.72 -1.20 7.01
CA ARG A 78 -22.74 -2.03 6.27
C ARG A 78 -22.09 -1.25 5.13
N LEU A 79 -22.88 -0.51 4.35
CA LEU A 79 -22.39 0.39 3.29
C LEU A 79 -21.41 1.43 3.84
N LYS A 80 -21.78 2.13 4.91
CA LYS A 80 -20.91 3.15 5.55
C LYS A 80 -19.59 2.56 6.04
N ARG A 81 -19.60 1.33 6.56
CA ARG A 81 -18.41 0.60 6.98
C ARG A 81 -17.64 -0.05 5.82
N LYS A 82 -18.05 0.21 4.57
CA LYS A 82 -17.49 -0.39 3.35
C LYS A 82 -17.36 -1.91 3.43
N LYS A 83 -18.33 -2.59 4.04
CA LYS A 83 -18.34 -4.06 4.14
C LYS A 83 -18.95 -4.69 2.89
N GLN A 84 -18.52 -5.91 2.57
CA GLN A 84 -19.15 -6.71 1.52
C GLN A 84 -20.66 -6.84 1.76
N ILE A 85 -21.43 -6.67 0.68
CA ILE A 85 -22.88 -6.82 0.67
C ILE A 85 -23.17 -8.03 -0.23
N ASN A 86 -23.90 -8.99 0.32
CA ASN A 86 -24.47 -10.07 -0.48
C ASN A 86 -25.89 -9.65 -0.86
N LEU A 87 -26.14 -9.45 -2.15
CA LEU A 87 -27.45 -9.07 -2.67
C LEU A 87 -28.52 -10.12 -2.36
N GLU A 88 -28.16 -11.40 -2.34
CA GLU A 88 -29.10 -12.49 -2.04
C GLU A 88 -29.62 -12.39 -0.60
N ALA A 89 -28.75 -12.03 0.34
CA ALA A 89 -29.14 -11.81 1.74
C ALA A 89 -29.95 -10.51 1.94
N VAL A 90 -30.07 -9.68 0.91
CA VAL A 90 -30.81 -8.42 0.91
C VAL A 90 -32.13 -8.54 0.13
N LEU A 91 -32.32 -9.61 -0.65
CA LEU A 91 -33.59 -9.95 -1.33
C LEU A 91 -34.85 -9.95 -0.45
N PRO A 92 -34.80 -10.30 0.86
CA PRO A 92 -36.00 -10.24 1.70
C PRO A 92 -36.53 -8.81 1.90
N ILE A 93 -35.73 -7.79 1.59
CA ILE A 93 -36.11 -6.39 1.73
C ILE A 93 -36.74 -5.94 0.42
N VAL A 94 -37.95 -5.36 0.48
CA VAL A 94 -38.56 -4.70 -0.68
C VAL A 94 -37.74 -3.45 -1.01
N LEU A 95 -36.84 -3.57 -1.99
CA LEU A 95 -35.99 -2.48 -2.47
C LEU A 95 -36.43 -2.01 -3.86
N ASP A 96 -36.38 -0.69 -4.07
CA ASP A 96 -36.50 -0.09 -5.40
C ASP A 96 -35.35 -0.58 -6.30
N GLN A 97 -35.66 -0.86 -7.57
CA GLN A 97 -34.70 -1.27 -8.60
C GLN A 97 -33.49 -0.33 -8.72
N ARG A 98 -33.68 0.97 -8.43
CA ARG A 98 -32.59 1.96 -8.38
C ARG A 98 -31.58 1.65 -7.27
N ILE A 99 -32.05 1.21 -6.11
CA ILE A 99 -31.20 0.81 -4.99
C ILE A 99 -30.47 -0.48 -5.34
N ILE A 100 -31.16 -1.47 -5.92
CA ILE A 100 -30.56 -2.73 -6.33
C ILE A 100 -29.41 -2.49 -7.32
N LYS A 101 -29.62 -1.68 -8.36
CA LYS A 101 -28.56 -1.31 -9.31
C LYS A 101 -27.36 -0.66 -8.62
N LYS A 102 -27.58 0.23 -7.65
CA LYS A 102 -26.50 0.88 -6.91
C LYS A 102 -25.73 -0.10 -6.02
N LEU A 103 -26.41 -1.06 -5.39
CA LEU A 103 -25.79 -2.11 -4.61
C LEU A 103 -24.97 -3.08 -5.49
N GLN A 104 -25.42 -3.37 -6.71
CA GLN A 104 -24.65 -4.12 -7.71
C GLN A 104 -23.35 -3.38 -8.08
N LEU A 105 -23.44 -2.09 -8.42
CA LEU A 105 -22.27 -1.26 -8.70
C LEU A 105 -21.30 -1.20 -7.51
N TYR A 106 -21.84 -1.13 -6.29
CA TYR A 106 -21.04 -1.19 -5.07
C TYR A 106 -20.31 -2.53 -4.93
N GLN A 107 -21.00 -3.64 -5.17
CA GLN A 107 -20.42 -4.99 -5.08
C GLN A 107 -19.30 -5.19 -6.10
N GLU A 108 -19.50 -4.76 -7.35
CA GLU A 108 -18.46 -4.78 -8.38
C GLU A 108 -17.23 -3.94 -7.98
N ALA A 109 -17.47 -2.72 -7.50
CA ALA A 109 -16.40 -1.83 -7.05
C ALA A 109 -15.64 -2.42 -5.84
N PHE A 110 -16.36 -3.07 -4.91
CA PHE A 110 -15.76 -3.75 -3.77
C PHE A 110 -14.87 -4.94 -4.18
N ILE A 111 -15.30 -5.73 -5.16
CA ILE A 111 -14.47 -6.83 -5.71
C ILE A 111 -13.21 -6.26 -6.38
N LYS A 112 -13.36 -5.22 -7.20
CA LYS A 112 -12.22 -4.53 -7.84
C LYS A 112 -11.24 -4.00 -6.80
N ARG A 113 -11.75 -3.47 -5.68
CA ARG A 113 -10.93 -2.95 -4.58
C ARG A 113 -10.12 -4.07 -3.93
N LYS A 114 -10.74 -5.20 -3.59
CA LYS A 114 -10.02 -6.37 -3.03
C LYS A 114 -8.91 -6.85 -3.94
N LYS A 115 -9.19 -7.01 -5.24
CA LYS A 115 -8.18 -7.40 -6.24
C LYS A 115 -7.02 -6.41 -6.32
N LEU A 116 -7.31 -5.12 -6.17
CA LEU A 116 -6.28 -4.08 -6.20
C LEU A 116 -5.43 -4.08 -4.92
N GLU A 117 -6.04 -4.28 -3.75
CA GLU A 117 -5.33 -4.45 -2.47
C GLU A 117 -4.40 -5.67 -2.51
N GLU A 118 -4.85 -6.79 -3.09
CA GLU A 118 -4.03 -7.99 -3.31
C GLU A 118 -2.83 -7.71 -4.23
N LYS A 119 -3.06 -7.00 -5.35
CA LYS A 119 -1.97 -6.60 -6.27
C LYS A 119 -0.95 -5.68 -5.60
N LYS A 120 -1.39 -4.69 -4.82
CA LYS A 120 -0.49 -3.80 -4.07
C LYS A 120 0.34 -4.58 -3.06
N LYS A 121 -0.28 -5.54 -2.36
CA LYS A 121 0.43 -6.40 -1.41
C LYS A 121 1.49 -7.26 -2.11
N ALA A 122 1.15 -7.84 -3.27
CA ALA A 122 2.11 -8.61 -4.06
C ALA A 122 3.28 -7.74 -4.54
N CYS A 123 3.00 -6.56 -5.09
CA CYS A 123 4.01 -5.59 -5.53
C CYS A 123 4.95 -5.20 -4.38
N PHE A 124 4.41 -4.93 -3.20
CA PHE A 124 5.20 -4.61 -2.01
C PHE A 124 6.10 -5.78 -1.58
N LEU A 125 5.59 -7.01 -1.56
CA LEU A 125 6.37 -8.19 -1.17
C LEU A 125 7.52 -8.48 -2.14
N ILE A 126 7.28 -8.28 -3.45
CA ILE A 126 8.32 -8.45 -4.47
C ILE A 126 9.38 -7.35 -4.31
N SER A 127 8.97 -6.09 -4.17
CA SER A 127 9.88 -4.96 -3.93
C SER A 127 10.74 -5.14 -2.68
N ASP A 128 10.16 -5.59 -1.56
CA ASP A 128 10.89 -5.89 -0.31
C ASP A 128 11.91 -7.03 -0.50
N ALA A 129 11.57 -8.05 -1.28
CA ALA A 129 12.48 -9.14 -1.59
C ALA A 129 13.65 -8.68 -2.46
N GLU A 130 13.41 -7.85 -3.49
CA GLU A 130 14.47 -7.28 -4.33
C GLU A 130 15.37 -6.33 -3.54
N PHE A 131 14.78 -5.48 -2.69
CA PHE A 131 15.55 -4.60 -1.82
C PHE A 131 16.49 -5.39 -0.90
N LYS A 132 16.03 -6.50 -0.32
CA LYS A 132 16.86 -7.38 0.51
C LYS A 132 18.01 -8.02 -0.27
N LYS A 133 17.79 -8.41 -1.53
CA LYS A 133 18.87 -8.94 -2.38
C LYS A 133 19.95 -7.90 -2.62
N ILE A 134 19.56 -6.68 -2.99
CA ILE A 134 20.49 -5.56 -3.24
C ILE A 134 21.24 -5.21 -1.95
N MET A 135 20.55 -5.16 -0.82
CA MET A 135 21.19 -4.92 0.49
C MET A 135 22.18 -6.01 0.87
N ASN A 136 21.88 -7.28 0.59
CA ASN A 136 22.84 -8.36 0.83
C ASN A 136 24.09 -8.24 -0.05
N ILE A 137 23.93 -7.87 -1.34
CA ILE A 137 25.07 -7.59 -2.23
C ILE A 137 25.91 -6.44 -1.67
N TYR A 138 25.25 -5.36 -1.24
CA TYR A 138 25.92 -4.21 -0.62
C TYR A 138 26.72 -4.63 0.63
N LEU A 139 26.11 -5.39 1.54
CA LEU A 139 26.75 -5.85 2.78
C LEU A 139 27.92 -6.81 2.52
N LEU A 140 27.78 -7.74 1.57
CA LEU A 140 28.87 -8.65 1.18
C LEU A 140 30.05 -7.90 0.56
N ASN A 141 29.77 -6.88 -0.25
CA ASN A 141 30.78 -6.00 -0.81
C ASN A 141 31.44 -5.14 0.28
N GLU A 142 30.69 -4.66 1.28
CA GLU A 142 31.24 -3.97 2.44
C GLU A 142 32.08 -4.87 3.35
N GLU A 143 31.73 -6.14 3.57
CA GLU A 143 32.56 -7.09 4.33
C GLU A 143 33.90 -7.35 3.63
N ASN A 144 33.87 -7.47 2.30
CA ASN A 144 35.08 -7.59 1.48
C ASN A 144 35.90 -6.29 1.50
N LEU A 145 35.25 -5.12 1.49
CA LEU A 145 35.89 -3.80 1.68
C LEU A 145 36.47 -3.62 3.09
N ASN A 146 35.77 -4.08 4.13
CA ASN A 146 36.18 -4.00 5.55
C ASN A 146 37.38 -4.90 5.85
N LYS A 147 37.59 -5.99 5.12
CA LYS A 147 38.88 -6.72 5.13
C LYS A 147 40.04 -5.90 4.57
N SER A 148 39.78 -4.75 3.94
CA SER A 148 40.77 -3.96 3.19
C SER A 148 40.85 -2.46 3.54
N ILE A 149 40.09 -1.91 4.51
CA ILE A 149 40.14 -0.48 4.86
C ILE A 149 40.06 -0.21 6.39
N SER A 150 40.86 0.79 6.81
CA SER A 150 41.20 1.23 8.18
C SER A 150 40.06 1.84 9.04
N ILE A 151 40.33 1.84 10.35
CA ILE A 151 39.68 2.40 11.57
C ILE A 151 38.58 3.48 11.41
N SER A 152 38.61 4.36 10.40
CA SER A 152 37.60 5.42 10.20
C SER A 152 36.21 4.90 9.77
N SER A 153 36.12 3.74 9.10
CA SER A 153 34.84 3.11 8.74
C SER A 153 34.15 2.40 9.92
N PHE A 154 34.89 2.09 11.00
CA PHE A 154 34.35 1.38 12.16
C PHE A 154 33.40 2.26 13.00
N ALA A 155 33.71 3.55 13.14
CA ALA A 155 32.87 4.50 13.90
C ALA A 155 31.51 4.72 13.22
N PHE A 156 31.49 4.82 11.90
CA PHE A 156 30.25 4.92 11.12
C PHE A 156 29.41 3.63 11.22
N LEU A 157 30.05 2.47 11.09
CA LEU A 157 29.39 1.17 11.26
C LEU A 157 28.81 0.97 12.66
N THR A 158 29.51 1.43 13.71
CA THR A 158 28.99 1.36 15.08
C THR A 158 27.80 2.30 15.31
N GLU A 159 27.82 3.51 14.74
CA GLU A 159 26.66 4.42 14.78
C GLU A 159 25.46 3.84 14.02
N LEU A 160 25.68 3.23 12.87
CA LEU A 160 24.63 2.64 12.03
C LEU A 160 24.02 1.37 12.66
N GLN A 161 24.85 0.55 13.35
CA GLN A 161 24.39 -0.58 14.17
C GLN A 161 23.62 -0.14 15.42
N LYS A 162 23.97 1.00 16.03
CA LYS A 162 23.20 1.57 17.14
C LYS A 162 21.82 2.06 16.66
N ALA A 163 21.78 2.75 15.52
CA ALA A 163 20.54 3.28 14.94
C ALA A 163 19.55 2.17 14.57
N THR A 164 20.03 1.09 13.96
CA THR A 164 19.22 -0.09 13.62
C THR A 164 18.69 -0.80 14.88
N LYS A 165 19.49 -0.97 15.93
CA LYS A 165 19.01 -1.55 17.21
C LYS A 165 17.97 -0.69 17.92
N MET A 166 18.02 0.65 17.79
CA MET A 166 17.00 1.55 18.34
C MET A 166 15.65 1.45 17.62
N GLN A 167 15.64 1.23 16.30
CA GLN A 167 14.39 1.06 15.54
C GLN A 167 13.63 -0.23 15.91
N PHE A 168 14.32 -1.33 16.24
CA PHE A 168 13.66 -2.57 16.67
C PHE A 168 13.05 -2.49 18.08
N LYS A 169 13.65 -1.74 19.02
CA LYS A 169 13.06 -1.52 20.35
C LYS A 169 11.79 -0.66 20.32
N ASN A 170 11.71 0.28 19.37
CA ASN A 170 10.53 1.13 19.22
C ASN A 170 9.35 0.43 18.53
N LEU A 171 9.60 -0.67 17.80
CA LEU A 171 8.56 -1.54 17.25
C LEU A 171 8.07 -2.60 18.25
N SER A 172 8.89 -3.03 19.21
CA SER A 172 8.46 -4.01 20.22
C SER A 172 7.65 -3.42 21.39
N ASN A 173 7.70 -2.09 21.58
CA ASN A 173 7.04 -1.40 22.70
C ASN A 173 5.71 -0.72 22.32
N LYS A 174 5.18 -0.91 21.12
CA LYS A 174 3.76 -0.64 20.83
C LYS A 174 2.95 -1.92 21.03
N LYS A 175 2.66 -2.24 22.28
CA LYS A 175 1.43 -2.94 22.66
C LYS A 175 0.35 -1.91 22.94
#